data_AF-A0A2N6A4C8-F1
#
_entry.id   AF-A0A2N6A4C8-F1
#
_cell.length_a   1.000
_cell.length_b   1.000
_cell.length_c   1.000
_cell.angle_alpha   90.00
_cell.angle_beta   90.00
_cell.angle_gamma   90.00
#
_symmetry.space_group_name_H-M   'P 1'
#
loop_
_entity.id
_entity.type
_entity.pdbx_description
1 polymer ?
#
loop_
_entity_poly.entity_id
_entity_poly.type
_entity_poly.pdbx_seq_one_letter_code
_entity_poly.pdbx_strand_id
1 'polypeptide(L)'
;MRRKTEEDRQVETVNNLELTDKSVYPDEDVLKGVLGRSYSAYRALLELFDRNGMHSEWRYYMDGKAWLCKVQKKKRTIVWMSAWKGFMQATMYIPAKYVEDIYALPIQDDTKEQIRTTKNVGKSQPCTFEIRNQKVLKDFDTVMQYKIQAT
;
A
#
# COMPACT_ATOMS: atom_id res chain seq x y z
N MET A 1 -21.36 -2.43 34.23
CA MET A 1 -20.32 -3.20 33.51
C MET A 1 -20.78 -3.34 32.05
N ARG A 2 -20.36 -2.44 31.16
CA ARG A 2 -20.82 -2.46 29.75
C ARG A 2 -20.05 -3.54 29.00
N ARG A 3 -20.77 -4.49 28.38
CA ARG A 3 -20.19 -5.48 27.48
C ARG A 3 -19.68 -4.73 26.25
N LYS A 4 -18.37 -4.82 25.97
CA LYS A 4 -17.77 -4.39 24.69
C LYS A 4 -18.47 -5.16 23.57
N THR A 5 -19.01 -4.47 22.57
CA THR A 5 -19.62 -5.06 21.38
C THR A 5 -18.54 -5.71 20.50
N GLU A 6 -18.90 -6.69 19.66
CA GLU A 6 -17.96 -7.36 18.74
C GLU A 6 -17.32 -6.40 17.72
N GLU A 7 -17.88 -5.21 17.52
CA GLU A 7 -17.28 -4.11 16.75
C GLU A 7 -16.06 -3.48 17.44
N ASP A 8 -15.99 -3.53 18.78
CA ASP A 8 -14.83 -3.03 19.55
C ASP A 8 -13.65 -4.03 19.56
N ARG A 9 -13.83 -5.23 18.98
CA ARG A 9 -12.82 -6.32 18.99
C ARG A 9 -11.98 -6.42 17.71
N GLN A 10 -12.15 -5.53 16.73
CA GLN A 10 -11.34 -5.54 15.49
C GLN A 10 -10.29 -4.43 15.36
N VAL A 11 -10.03 -3.61 16.39
CA VAL A 11 -8.93 -2.62 16.34
C VAL A 11 -8.14 -2.59 17.65
N GLU A 12 -7.57 -3.73 18.02
CA GLU A 12 -6.29 -3.77 18.73
C GLU A 12 -5.23 -4.31 17.76
N THR A 13 -5.02 -3.58 16.67
CA THR A 13 -3.75 -3.72 15.95
C THR A 13 -2.71 -3.12 16.88
N VAL A 14 -1.72 -3.91 17.30
CA VAL A 14 -0.46 -3.34 17.82
C VAL A 14 -0.02 -2.30 16.79
N ASN A 15 -0.12 -1.01 17.13
CA ASN A 15 0.03 0.09 16.17
C ASN A 15 1.47 0.09 15.63
N ASN A 16 1.66 -0.58 14.50
CA ASN A 16 2.93 -0.69 13.78
C ASN A 16 3.05 0.36 12.66
N LEU A 17 2.05 1.25 12.53
CA LEU A 17 2.09 2.39 11.62
C LEU A 17 3.10 3.41 12.15
N GLU A 18 4.05 3.79 11.28
CA GLU A 18 5.12 4.73 11.59
C GLU A 18 4.85 6.07 10.87
N LEU A 19 5.70 7.08 11.12
CA LEU A 19 5.59 8.41 10.49
C LEU A 19 4.28 9.15 10.84
N THR A 20 3.96 9.21 12.13
CA THR A 20 2.80 9.93 12.66
C THR A 20 3.15 11.34 13.18
N ASP A 21 4.43 11.67 13.30
CA ASP A 21 4.90 13.01 13.64
C ASP A 21 4.95 13.89 12.38
N LYS A 22 4.07 14.90 12.32
CA LYS A 22 4.01 15.88 11.23
C LYS A 22 5.30 16.69 11.05
N SER A 23 6.11 16.82 12.09
CA SER A 23 7.35 17.60 12.03
C SER A 23 8.53 16.83 11.42
N VAL A 24 8.41 15.50 11.29
CA VAL A 24 9.46 14.64 10.75
C VAL A 24 9.09 14.22 9.33
N TYR A 25 9.76 14.81 8.33
CA TYR A 25 9.52 14.43 6.94
C TYR A 25 10.05 13.01 6.66
N PRO A 26 9.35 12.18 5.86
CA PRO A 26 9.80 10.84 5.47
C PRO A 26 10.95 10.86 4.45
N ASP A 27 12.11 11.38 4.84
CA ASP A 27 13.31 11.33 4.02
C ASP A 27 13.95 9.93 3.99
N GLU A 28 15.05 9.81 3.27
CA GLU A 28 15.78 8.54 3.11
C GLU A 28 16.24 7.95 4.46
N ASP A 29 16.79 8.74 5.37
CA ASP A 29 17.33 8.26 6.64
C ASP A 29 16.21 7.79 7.58
N VAL A 30 15.13 8.58 7.67
CA VAL A 30 13.94 8.23 8.43
C VAL A 30 13.33 6.92 7.91
N LEU A 31 13.13 6.82 6.59
CA LEU A 31 12.57 5.61 5.97
C LEU A 31 13.48 4.41 6.13
N LYS A 32 14.80 4.58 6.05
CA LYS A 32 15.76 3.48 6.28
C LYS A 32 15.67 2.95 7.70
N GLY A 33 15.54 3.84 8.70
CA GLY A 33 15.32 3.47 10.09
C GLY A 33 14.02 2.69 10.31
N VAL A 34 12.91 3.18 9.75
CA VAL A 34 11.59 2.56 9.87
C VAL A 34 11.53 1.20 9.17
N LEU A 35 12.05 1.10 7.95
CA LEU A 35 11.92 -0.08 7.09
C LEU A 35 12.98 -1.15 7.38
N GLY A 36 14.13 -0.76 7.93
CA GLY A 36 15.26 -1.65 8.20
C GLY A 36 15.68 -2.43 6.95
N ARG A 37 15.73 -3.77 7.06
CA ARG A 37 16.15 -4.66 5.95
C ARG A 37 15.29 -4.53 4.70
N SER A 38 14.02 -4.16 4.85
CA SER A 38 13.07 -4.00 3.75
C SER A 38 13.29 -2.72 2.94
N TYR A 39 14.14 -1.79 3.40
CA TYR A 39 14.47 -0.57 2.67
C TYR A 39 14.99 -0.87 1.24
N SER A 40 15.75 -1.96 1.07
CA SER A 40 16.23 -2.41 -0.24
C SER A 40 15.09 -2.77 -1.21
N ALA A 41 14.00 -3.36 -0.72
CA ALA A 41 12.82 -3.66 -1.52
C ALA A 41 12.00 -2.40 -1.84
N TYR A 42 11.95 -1.45 -0.90
CA TYR A 42 11.36 -0.14 -1.14
C TYR A 42 12.10 0.64 -2.22
N ARG A 43 13.44 0.60 -2.25
CA ARG A 43 14.23 1.23 -3.34
C ARG A 43 13.93 0.61 -4.70
N ALA A 44 13.88 -0.71 -4.78
CA ALA A 44 13.49 -1.41 -6.01
C ALA A 44 12.05 -1.06 -6.45
N LEU A 45 11.15 -0.81 -5.49
CA LEU A 45 9.80 -0.32 -5.78
C LEU A 45 9.81 1.11 -6.36
N LEU A 46 10.64 2.02 -5.83
CA LEU A 46 10.80 3.37 -6.39
C LEU A 46 11.36 3.32 -7.82
N GLU A 47 12.38 2.49 -8.08
CA GLU A 47 12.92 2.27 -9.42
C GLU A 47 11.85 1.71 -10.39
N LEU A 48 10.97 0.84 -9.89
CA LEU A 48 9.82 0.36 -10.66
C LEU A 48 8.87 1.51 -11.03
N PHE A 49 8.62 2.45 -10.11
CA PHE A 49 7.78 3.62 -10.38
C PHE A 49 8.42 4.56 -11.41
N ASP A 50 9.71 4.83 -11.28
CA ASP A 50 10.46 5.69 -12.20
C ASP A 50 10.45 5.13 -13.63
N ARG A 51 10.70 3.83 -13.79
CA ARG A 51 10.61 3.14 -15.09
C ARG A 51 9.23 3.22 -15.73
N ASN A 52 8.18 3.41 -14.92
CA ASN A 52 6.81 3.55 -15.38
C ASN A 52 6.35 5.01 -15.56
N GLY A 53 7.27 5.96 -15.40
CA GLY A 53 6.99 7.40 -15.50
C GLY A 53 6.01 7.88 -14.43
N MET A 54 6.13 7.34 -13.22
CA MET A 54 5.29 7.70 -12.08
C MET A 54 6.07 8.54 -11.07
N HIS A 55 5.37 9.45 -10.40
CA HIS A 55 5.94 10.31 -9.37
C HIS A 55 5.38 9.93 -8.00
N SER A 56 6.26 9.80 -7.01
CA SER A 56 5.92 9.58 -5.59
C SER A 56 6.03 10.88 -4.78
N GLU A 57 5.01 11.22 -3.98
CA GLU A 57 5.00 12.42 -3.15
C GLU A 57 4.47 12.10 -1.75
N TRP A 58 5.24 12.44 -0.71
CA TRP A 58 4.79 12.33 0.69
C TRP A 58 3.98 13.54 1.12
N ARG A 59 2.82 13.29 1.72
CA ARG A 59 1.97 14.32 2.33
C ARG A 59 1.49 13.88 3.70
N TYR A 60 1.42 14.82 4.62
CA TYR A 60 0.82 14.58 5.93
C TYR A 60 -0.69 14.76 5.86
N TYR A 61 -1.43 13.70 6.24
CA TYR A 61 -2.88 13.67 6.27
C TYR A 61 -3.37 13.92 7.70
N MET A 62 -4.16 14.98 7.89
CA MET A 62 -4.60 15.42 9.23
C MET A 62 -5.65 14.50 9.85
N ASP A 63 -6.49 13.88 9.02
CA ASP A 63 -7.52 12.91 9.40
C ASP A 63 -6.90 11.60 9.87
N GLY A 64 -5.91 11.08 9.13
CA GLY A 64 -5.16 9.89 9.50
C GLY A 64 -4.03 10.14 10.51
N LYS A 65 -3.68 11.41 10.77
CA LYS A 65 -2.50 11.84 11.54
C LYS A 65 -1.23 11.07 11.15
N ALA A 66 -1.01 10.93 9.85
CA ALA A 66 0.07 10.13 9.31
C ALA A 66 0.57 10.70 7.98
N TRP A 67 1.86 10.49 7.72
CA TRP A 67 2.43 10.67 6.39
C TRP A 67 1.99 9.51 5.49
N LEU A 68 1.47 9.85 4.30
CA LEU A 68 1.19 8.90 3.24
C LEU A 68 1.93 9.33 1.97
N CYS A 69 2.47 8.34 1.26
CA CYS A 69 3.07 8.56 -0.05
C CYS A 69 2.04 8.29 -1.13
N LYS A 70 1.76 9.30 -1.93
CA LYS A 70 0.91 9.19 -3.10
C LYS A 70 1.78 8.95 -4.32
N VAL A 71 1.48 7.91 -5.10
CA VAL A 71 2.20 7.59 -6.35
C VAL A 71 1.27 7.78 -7.53
N GLN A 72 1.65 8.67 -8.44
CA GLN A 72 0.80 9.11 -9.53
C GLN A 72 1.40 8.84 -10.89
N LYS A 73 0.55 8.43 -11.84
CA LYS A 73 0.85 8.44 -13.28
C LYS A 73 0.01 9.53 -13.93
N LYS A 74 0.67 10.56 -14.47
CA LYS A 74 0.02 11.83 -14.85
C LYS A 74 -0.76 12.39 -13.64
N LYS A 75 -2.07 12.63 -13.78
CA LYS A 75 -2.92 13.17 -12.70
C LYS A 75 -3.59 12.08 -11.84
N ARG A 76 -3.48 10.80 -12.20
CA ARG A 76 -4.19 9.70 -11.53
C ARG A 76 -3.34 9.08 -10.43
N THR A 77 -3.94 8.83 -9.26
CA THR A 77 -3.30 8.07 -8.19
C THR A 77 -3.36 6.59 -8.50
N ILE A 78 -2.21 5.97 -8.65
CA ILE A 78 -2.13 4.52 -8.90
C ILE A 78 -1.96 3.79 -7.56
N VAL A 79 -0.99 4.24 -6.75
CA VAL A 79 -0.60 3.56 -5.50
C VAL A 79 -0.63 4.57 -4.36
N TRP A 80 -1.13 4.12 -3.21
CA TRP A 80 -0.93 4.76 -1.92
C TRP A 80 0.06 3.94 -1.12
N MET A 81 1.01 4.57 -0.43
CA MET A 81 1.91 3.88 0.47
C MET A 81 1.91 4.49 1.87
N SER A 82 2.10 3.63 2.86
CA SER A 82 2.32 3.97 4.27
C SER A 82 3.49 3.18 4.80
N ALA A 83 4.31 3.80 5.66
CA ALA A 83 5.43 3.12 6.28
C ALA A 83 4.97 2.43 7.56
N TRP A 84 5.42 1.19 7.73
CA TRP A 84 5.18 0.39 8.92
C TRP A 84 6.51 -0.11 9.45
N LYS A 85 6.55 -0.49 10.73
CA LYS A 85 7.76 -1.03 11.34
C LYS A 85 8.27 -2.24 10.56
N GLY A 86 9.39 -2.07 9.87
CA GLY A 86 10.07 -3.08 9.09
C GLY A 86 9.54 -3.33 7.67
N PHE A 87 8.59 -2.54 7.14
CA PHE A 87 8.12 -2.69 5.75
C PHE A 87 7.31 -1.51 5.22
N MET A 88 7.29 -1.33 3.90
CA MET A 88 6.40 -0.36 3.25
C MET A 88 5.11 -1.11 2.87
N GLN A 89 3.95 -0.55 3.19
CA GLN A 89 2.69 -1.06 2.68
C GLN A 89 2.32 -0.27 1.43
N ALA A 90 1.99 -0.95 0.34
CA ALA A 90 1.60 -0.33 -0.93
C ALA A 90 0.23 -0.84 -1.37
N THR A 91 -0.73 0.05 -1.55
CA THR A 91 -2.13 -0.28 -1.79
C THR A 91 -2.65 0.33 -3.08
N MET A 92 -3.29 -0.49 -3.89
CA MET A 92 -3.99 -0.09 -5.11
C MET A 92 -5.48 -0.32 -4.94
N TYR A 93 -6.26 0.77 -4.88
CA TYR A 93 -7.72 0.66 -4.90
C TYR A 93 -8.19 0.40 -6.34
N ILE A 94 -8.80 -0.77 -6.56
CA ILE A 94 -9.35 -1.21 -7.84
C ILE A 94 -10.87 -1.06 -7.80
N PRO A 95 -11.50 -0.31 -8.74
CA PRO A 95 -12.95 -0.23 -8.81
C PRO A 95 -13.59 -1.63 -8.89
N ALA A 96 -14.70 -1.86 -8.18
CA ALA A 96 -15.33 -3.17 -8.08
C ALA A 96 -15.63 -3.84 -9.43
N LYS A 97 -15.94 -3.05 -10.47
CA LYS A 97 -16.17 -3.55 -11.84
C LYS A 97 -14.97 -4.21 -12.51
N TYR A 98 -13.77 -4.04 -11.97
CA TYR A 98 -12.51 -4.58 -12.50
C TYR A 98 -11.92 -5.70 -11.61
N VAL A 99 -12.60 -6.08 -10.52
CA VAL A 99 -12.02 -7.02 -9.55
C VAL A 99 -11.87 -8.43 -10.10
N GLU A 100 -12.81 -8.88 -10.94
CA GLU A 100 -12.73 -10.21 -11.57
C GLU A 100 -11.50 -10.33 -12.49
N ASP A 101 -11.15 -9.25 -13.19
CA ASP A 101 -9.94 -9.21 -14.02
C ASP A 101 -8.67 -9.36 -13.17
N ILE A 102 -8.66 -8.81 -11.94
CA ILE A 102 -7.53 -9.01 -11.01
C ILE A 102 -7.36 -10.48 -10.64
N TYR A 103 -8.46 -11.21 -10.44
CA TYR A 103 -8.41 -12.64 -10.12
C TYR A 103 -7.94 -13.51 -11.30
N ALA A 104 -8.11 -13.02 -12.53
CA ALA A 104 -7.61 -13.66 -13.74
C ALA A 104 -6.12 -13.38 -14.01
N LEU A 105 -5.49 -12.41 -13.33
CA LEU A 105 -4.08 -12.09 -13.53
C LEU A 105 -3.15 -13.26 -13.14
N PRO A 106 -1.97 -13.37 -13.78
CA PRO A 106 -0.96 -14.39 -13.47
C PRO A 106 -0.13 -14.03 -12.23
N ILE A 107 -0.81 -13.78 -11.10
CA ILE A 107 -0.24 -13.53 -9.77
C ILE A 107 -0.42 -14.77 -8.87
N GLN A 108 0.34 -14.87 -7.78
CA GLN A 108 0.25 -16.01 -6.86
C GLN A 108 -1.15 -16.16 -6.26
N ASP A 109 -1.58 -17.40 -6.02
CA ASP A 109 -2.91 -17.68 -5.45
C ASP A 109 -3.08 -17.09 -4.05
N ASP A 110 -2.03 -17.11 -3.22
CA ASP A 110 -2.03 -16.45 -1.91
C ASP A 110 -2.31 -14.94 -2.02
N THR A 111 -1.75 -14.28 -3.05
CA THR A 111 -2.02 -12.86 -3.32
C THR A 111 -3.48 -12.66 -3.71
N LYS A 112 -4.04 -13.53 -4.56
CA LYS A 112 -5.47 -13.46 -4.94
C LYS A 112 -6.37 -13.64 -3.73
N GLU A 113 -6.05 -14.60 -2.87
CA GLU A 113 -6.83 -14.89 -1.67
C GLU A 113 -6.78 -13.73 -0.67
N GLN A 114 -5.60 -13.14 -0.47
CA GLN A 114 -5.47 -11.93 0.34
C GLN A 114 -6.32 -10.77 -0.21
N ILE A 115 -6.34 -10.57 -1.53
CA ILE A 115 -7.17 -9.54 -2.16
C ILE A 115 -8.66 -9.85 -1.94
N ARG A 116 -9.11 -11.10 -2.16
CA ARG A 116 -10.51 -11.53 -1.98
C ARG A 116 -11.02 -11.34 -0.56
N THR A 117 -10.19 -11.65 0.42
CA THR A 117 -10.54 -11.58 1.85
C THR A 117 -10.47 -10.16 2.41
N THR A 118 -9.85 -9.22 1.68
CA THR A 118 -9.80 -7.81 2.07
C THR A 118 -11.17 -7.17 1.89
N LYS A 119 -11.67 -6.46 2.92
CA LYS A 119 -12.95 -5.74 2.82
C LYS A 119 -12.86 -4.57 1.82
N ASN A 120 -13.91 -4.38 1.06
CA ASN A 120 -14.06 -3.22 0.17
C ASN A 120 -14.01 -1.90 0.95
N VAL A 121 -13.43 -0.88 0.31
CA VAL A 121 -13.50 0.52 0.76
C VAL A 121 -14.36 1.29 -0.24
N GLY A 122 -15.60 1.57 0.16
CA GLY A 122 -16.60 2.15 -0.73
C GLY A 122 -16.86 1.24 -1.94
N LYS A 123 -16.62 1.76 -3.15
CA LYS A 123 -16.81 1.02 -4.43
C LYS A 123 -15.52 0.41 -4.98
N SER A 124 -14.48 0.29 -4.15
CA SER A 124 -13.18 -0.25 -4.58
C SER A 124 -12.70 -1.38 -3.69
N GLN A 125 -12.09 -2.39 -4.31
CA GLN A 125 -11.34 -3.45 -3.67
C GLN A 125 -9.89 -2.99 -3.46
N PRO A 126 -9.39 -2.91 -2.21
CA PRO A 126 -7.98 -2.68 -1.96
C PRO A 126 -7.14 -3.89 -2.34
N CYS A 127 -6.12 -3.70 -3.18
CA CYS A 127 -5.06 -4.66 -3.43
C CYS A 127 -3.81 -4.18 -2.69
N THR A 128 -3.55 -4.77 -1.52
CA THR A 128 -2.53 -4.31 -0.56
C THR A 128 -1.34 -5.26 -0.53
N PHE A 129 -0.14 -4.73 -0.65
CA PHE A 129 1.11 -5.48 -0.68
C PHE A 129 2.06 -5.01 0.44
N GLU A 130 2.60 -5.95 1.20
CA GLU A 130 3.67 -5.67 2.17
C GLU A 130 5.04 -5.83 1.51
N ILE A 131 5.72 -4.71 1.29
CA ILE A 131 7.01 -4.66 0.60
C ILE A 131 8.13 -4.98 1.59
N ARG A 132 8.24 -6.26 1.94
CA ARG A 132 9.26 -6.82 2.85
C ARG A 132 10.53 -7.26 2.13
N ASN A 133 10.39 -7.68 0.88
CA ASN A 133 11.48 -8.15 0.02
C ASN A 133 11.06 -7.99 -1.44
N GLN A 134 11.99 -8.16 -2.38
CA GLN A 134 11.72 -7.92 -3.80
C GLN A 134 10.81 -8.97 -4.47
N LYS A 135 10.57 -10.14 -3.85
CA LYS A 135 9.74 -11.20 -4.48
C LYS A 135 8.31 -10.75 -4.70
N VAL A 136 7.77 -9.94 -3.78
CA VAL A 136 6.40 -9.40 -3.87
C VAL A 136 6.22 -8.43 -5.05
N LEU A 137 7.32 -7.85 -5.56
CA LEU A 137 7.27 -6.84 -6.61
C LEU A 137 6.76 -7.38 -7.94
N LYS A 138 6.87 -8.69 -8.19
CA LYS A 138 6.32 -9.32 -9.40
C LYS A 138 4.80 -9.23 -9.46
N ASP A 139 4.13 -9.67 -8.39
CA ASP A 139 2.67 -9.64 -8.31
C ASP A 139 2.16 -8.20 -8.19
N PHE A 140 2.85 -7.38 -7.41
CA PHE A 140 2.58 -5.96 -7.29
C PHE A 140 2.63 -5.25 -8.65
N ASP A 141 3.70 -5.44 -9.44
CA ASP A 141 3.84 -4.82 -10.77
C ASP A 141 2.72 -5.29 -11.69
N THR A 142 2.37 -6.59 -11.66
CA THR A 142 1.29 -7.13 -12.50
C THR A 142 -0.04 -6.43 -12.24
N VAL A 143 -0.43 -6.25 -10.97
CA VAL A 143 -1.66 -5.52 -10.60
C VAL A 143 -1.53 -4.01 -10.91
N MET A 144 -0.35 -3.43 -10.72
CA MET A 144 -0.08 -2.03 -11.01
C MET A 144 -0.21 -1.72 -12.50
N GLN A 145 0.36 -2.56 -13.37
CA GLN A 145 0.23 -2.42 -14.82
C GLN A 145 -1.23 -2.52 -15.25
N TYR A 146 -1.98 -3.48 -14.70
CA TYR A 146 -3.41 -3.58 -14.96
C TYR A 146 -4.12 -2.27 -14.59
N LYS A 147 -3.89 -1.73 -13.38
CA LYS A 147 -4.50 -0.47 -12.94
C LYS A 147 -4.14 0.71 -13.84
N ILE A 148 -2.88 0.81 -14.28
CA ILE A 148 -2.40 1.86 -15.18
C ILE A 148 -3.17 1.86 -16.51
N GLN A 149 -3.53 0.69 -17.01
CA GLN A 149 -4.19 0.49 -18.31
C GLN A 149 -5.72 0.60 -18.20
N ALA A 150 -6.32 0.00 -17.17
CA ALA A 150 -7.78 -0.14 -17.03
C ALA A 150 -8.48 1.11 -16.49
N THR A 151 -7.74 2.04 -15.85
CA THR A 151 -8.26 3.27 -15.23
C THR A 151 -7.46 4.46 -15.69
#